data_AF-A0A4Z2I8H2-F1
#
_entry.id   AF-A0A4Z2I8H2-F1
#
_cell.length_a   1.000
_cell.length_b   1.000
_cell.length_c   1.000
_cell.angle_alpha   90.00
_cell.angle_beta   90.00
_cell.angle_gamma   90.00
#
_symmetry.space_group_name_H-M   'P 1'
#
loop_
_entity.id
_entity.type
_entity.pdbx_description
1 polymer ?
#
loop_
_entity_poly.entity_id
_entity_poly.type
_entity_poly.pdbx_seq_one_letter_code
_entity_poly.pdbx_strand_id
1 'polypeptide(L)'
;MEYSERVLCGTGEVELDPNVVSEEAGKLYSELQTVIENHGEGVVESLVPIFVWVLEALACCKAQLRDREEEAESEKVEREKLLERYQAS
;
A
#
# COMPACT_ATOMS: atom_id res chain seq x y z
N MET A 1 11.13 -7.59 20.56
CA MET A 1 10.23 -6.75 19.76
C MET A 1 9.64 -7.67 18.70
N GLU A 2 8.42 -8.13 18.89
CA GLU A 2 7.71 -8.88 17.85
C GLU A 2 7.14 -7.86 16.88
N TYR A 3 7.83 -7.60 15.77
CA TYR A 3 7.20 -6.97 14.62
C TYR A 3 6.17 -7.97 14.11
N SER A 4 4.89 -7.64 14.30
CA SER A 4 3.78 -8.47 13.86
C SER A 4 3.75 -8.47 12.33
N GLU A 5 4.52 -9.38 11.74
CA GLU A 5 4.69 -9.62 10.30
C GLU A 5 3.38 -10.08 9.61
N ARG A 6 2.28 -10.16 10.37
CA ARG A 6 0.97 -10.64 9.92
C ARG A 6 0.19 -9.65 9.04
N VAL A 7 0.70 -8.44 8.80
CA VAL A 7 -0.02 -7.41 8.03
C VAL A 7 0.30 -7.45 6.54
N LEU A 8 1.34 -8.15 6.09
CA LEU A 8 1.82 -8.09 4.69
C LEU A 8 1.67 -9.39 3.89
N CYS A 9 1.11 -10.45 4.46
CA CYS A 9 0.94 -11.75 3.79
C CYS A 9 -0.44 -12.38 4.08
N GLY A 10 -1.49 -11.57 4.02
CA GLY A 10 -2.86 -12.09 3.96
C GLY A 10 -3.22 -12.45 2.53
N THR A 11 -3.28 -13.74 2.20
CA THR A 11 -4.08 -14.27 1.08
C THR A 11 -5.59 -14.16 1.37
N GLY A 12 -6.02 -12.99 1.84
CA GLY A 12 -7.41 -12.60 1.95
C GLY A 12 -7.52 -11.31 1.15
N GLU A 13 -8.62 -11.15 0.42
CA GLU A 13 -9.02 -9.90 -0.24
C GLU A 13 -9.13 -8.81 0.84
N VAL A 14 -7.99 -8.26 1.27
CA VAL A 14 -7.96 -7.05 2.07
C VAL A 14 -8.10 -5.96 1.04
N GLU A 15 -9.29 -5.39 0.95
CA GLU A 15 -9.52 -4.16 0.18
C GLU A 15 -8.59 -3.09 0.78
N LEU A 16 -7.43 -2.88 0.15
CA LEU A 16 -6.40 -2.00 0.67
C LEU A 16 -6.85 -0.55 0.44
N ASP A 17 -7.50 0.07 1.44
CA ASP A 17 -7.98 1.46 1.41
C ASP A 17 -7.01 2.35 0.63
N PRO A 18 -7.37 2.91 -0.54
CA PRO A 18 -6.47 3.63 -1.44
C PRO A 18 -5.64 4.70 -0.73
N ASN A 19 -6.16 5.29 0.34
CA ASN A 19 -5.53 6.41 1.06
C ASN A 19 -4.58 6.02 2.19
N VAL A 20 -4.44 4.73 2.52
CA VAL A 20 -3.62 4.28 3.67
C VAL A 20 -2.20 4.87 3.70
N VAL A 21 -1.53 5.00 2.54
CA VAL A 21 -0.17 5.57 2.46
C VAL A 21 -0.18 7.06 2.83
N SER A 22 -1.21 7.78 2.41
CA SER A 22 -1.41 9.19 2.75
C SER A 22 -1.74 9.38 4.22
N GLU A 23 -2.55 8.49 4.81
CA GLU A 23 -2.87 8.53 6.24
C GLU A 23 -1.63 8.28 7.10
N GLU A 24 -0.86 7.24 6.78
CA GLU A 24 0.38 6.93 7.48
C GLU A 24 1.43 8.02 7.29
N ALA A 25 1.51 8.64 6.10
CA ALA A 25 2.34 9.82 5.89
C ALA A 25 1.94 10.97 6.81
N GLY A 26 0.63 11.25 6.94
CA GLY A 26 0.13 12.29 7.85
C GLY A 26 0.51 12.05 9.31
N LYS A 27 0.41 10.80 9.78
CA LYS A 27 0.87 10.41 11.13
C LYS A 27 2.38 10.60 11.28
N LEU A 28 3.16 10.12 10.31
CA LEU A 28 4.62 10.25 10.33
C LEU A 28 5.06 11.72 10.40
N TYR A 29 4.48 12.60 9.57
CA TYR A 29 4.80 14.02 9.60
C TYR A 29 4.38 14.69 10.91
N SER A 30 3.29 14.26 11.53
CA SER A 30 2.87 14.76 12.84
C SER A 30 3.86 14.39 13.95
N GLU A 31 4.39 13.17 13.91
CA GLU A 31 5.43 12.73 14.84
C GLU A 31 6.76 13.48 14.59
N LEU A 32 7.15 13.66 13.33
CA LEU A 32 8.34 14.45 12.97
C LEU A 32 8.21 15.91 13.44
N GLN A 33 7.01 16.50 13.34
CA GLN A 33 6.74 17.83 13.88
C GLN A 33 6.99 17.89 15.40
N THR A 34 6.55 16.86 16.13
CA THR A 34 6.81 16.75 17.58
C THR A 34 8.32 16.64 17.86
N VAL A 35 9.08 15.95 17.02
CA VAL A 35 10.55 15.88 17.14
C VAL A 35 11.20 17.23 16.86
N ILE A 36 10.76 17.95 15.82
CA ILE A 36 11.23 19.29 15.48
C ILE A 36 11.01 20.25 16.64
N GLU A 37 9.83 20.23 17.27
CA GLU A 37 9.48 21.11 18.39
C GLU A 37 10.40 20.89 19.61
N ASN A 38 10.85 19.66 19.84
CA ASN A 38 11.67 19.30 21.01
C ASN A 38 13.18 19.38 20.75
N HIS A 39 13.62 19.17 19.51
CA HIS A 39 15.04 18.93 19.19
C HIS A 39 15.58 19.76 18.02
N GLY A 40 14.72 20.54 17.35
CA GLY A 40 15.08 21.39 16.20
C GLY A 40 15.06 20.66 14.86
N GLU A 41 14.93 21.44 13.78
CA GLU A 41 14.75 20.94 12.41
C GLU A 41 15.91 20.08 11.91
N GLY A 42 17.15 20.42 12.29
CA GLY A 42 18.36 19.73 11.82
C GLY A 42 18.42 18.23 12.13
N VAL A 43 17.65 17.74 13.12
CA VAL A 43 17.59 16.31 13.46
C VAL A 43 16.84 15.50 12.40
N VAL A 44 15.89 16.12 11.70
CA VAL A 44 15.04 15.42 10.71
C VAL A 44 15.39 15.75 9.26
N GLU A 45 16.18 16.79 8.99
CA GLU A 45 16.54 17.24 7.64
C GLU A 45 17.02 16.10 6.72
N SER A 46 17.88 15.22 7.23
CA SER A 46 18.40 14.08 6.46
C SER A 46 17.42 12.91 6.34
N LEU A 47 16.44 12.83 7.24
CA LEU A 47 15.45 11.74 7.30
C LEU A 47 14.26 12.03 6.38
N VAL A 48 13.85 13.29 6.25
CA VAL A 48 12.70 13.69 5.42
C VAL A 48 12.80 13.16 3.98
N PRO A 49 13.92 13.33 3.24
CA PRO A 49 14.04 12.77 1.90
C PRO A 49 13.93 11.25 1.84
N ILE A 50 14.43 10.55 2.87
CA ILE A 50 14.36 9.08 2.96
C ILE A 50 12.91 8.65 3.16
N PHE A 51 12.18 9.31 4.06
CA PHE A 51 10.77 9.00 4.31
C PHE A 51 9.89 9.30 3.10
N VAL A 52 10.11 10.43 2.42
CA VAL A 52 9.42 10.75 1.17
C VAL A 52 9.65 9.65 0.13
N TRP A 53 10.90 9.25 -0.09
CA TRP A 53 11.24 8.18 -1.05
C TRP A 53 10.56 6.85 -0.69
N VAL A 54 10.55 6.47 0.59
CA VAL A 54 9.87 5.24 1.04
C VAL A 54 8.36 5.33 0.83
N LEU A 55 7.72 6.45 1.18
CA LEU A 55 6.29 6.65 1.01
C LEU A 55 5.87 6.64 -0.47
N GLU A 56 6.66 7.27 -1.34
CA GLU A 56 6.45 7.24 -2.78
C GLU A 56 6.59 5.83 -3.36
N ALA A 57 7.62 5.10 -2.93
CA ALA A 57 7.81 3.70 -3.34
C ALA A 57 6.64 2.82 -2.89
N LEU A 58 6.14 3.00 -1.66
CA LEU A 58 4.97 2.28 -1.15
C LEU A 58 3.70 2.62 -1.93
N ALA A 59 3.46 3.90 -2.22
CA ALA A 59 2.33 4.33 -3.05
C ALA A 59 2.39 3.68 -4.45
N CYS A 60 3.58 3.61 -5.04
CA CYS A 60 3.79 2.98 -6.34
C CYS A 60 3.54 1.47 -6.30
N CYS A 61 4.14 0.74 -5.35
CA CYS A 61 3.92 -0.70 -5.19
C CYS A 61 2.44 -1.03 -4.99
N LYS A 62 1.73 -0.19 -4.23
CA LYS A 62 0.30 -0.37 -4.00
C LYS A 62 -0.53 -0.15 -5.27
N ALA A 63 -0.23 0.89 -6.05
CA ALA A 63 -0.89 1.10 -7.34
C ALA A 63 -0.71 -0.12 -8.25
N GLN A 64 0.52 -0.63 -8.34
CA GLN A 64 0.82 -1.84 -9.12
C GLN A 64 0.08 -3.09 -8.61
N LEU A 65 -0.08 -3.23 -7.30
CA LEU A 65 -0.82 -4.35 -6.73
C LEU A 65 -2.30 -4.29 -7.13
N ARG A 66 -2.92 -3.11 -7.02
CA ARG A 66 -4.31 -2.89 -7.42
C ARG A 66 -4.52 -3.20 -8.91
N ASP A 67 -3.62 -2.73 -9.76
CA ASP A 67 -3.72 -2.97 -11.20
C ASP A 67 -3.66 -4.49 -11.50
N ARG A 68 -2.82 -5.25 -10.79
CA ARG A 68 -2.77 -6.71 -10.91
C ARG A 68 -4.00 -7.44 -10.35
N GLU A 69 -4.59 -6.92 -9.28
CA GLU A 69 -5.84 -7.47 -8.73
C GLU A 69 -7.00 -7.27 -9.71
N GLU A 70 -7.08 -6.11 -10.36
CA GLU A 70 -8.07 -5.84 -11.41
C GLU A 70 -7.87 -6.76 -12.62
N GLU A 71 -6.63 -6.94 -13.08
CA GLU A 71 -6.30 -7.89 -14.15
C GLU A 71 -6.73 -9.32 -13.78
N ALA A 72 -6.38 -9.80 -12.57
CA ALA A 72 -6.72 -11.14 -12.11
C ALA A 72 -8.24 -11.38 -12.03
N GLU A 73 -9.01 -10.40 -11.54
CA GLU A 73 -10.47 -10.52 -11.50
C GLU A 73 -11.07 -10.50 -12.92
N SER A 74 -10.50 -9.69 -13.83
CA SER A 74 -10.94 -9.67 -15.23
C SER A 74 -10.70 -11.01 -15.94
N GLU A 75 -9.55 -11.64 -15.72
CA GLU A 75 -9.21 -12.95 -16.28
C GLU A 75 -10.12 -14.05 -15.72
N LYS A 76 -10.43 -14.00 -14.42
CA LYS A 76 -11.35 -14.92 -13.76
C LYS A 76 -12.75 -14.83 -14.37
N VAL A 77 -13.27 -13.62 -14.58
CA VAL A 77 -14.56 -13.39 -15.23
C VAL A 77 -14.56 -13.89 -16.68
N GLU A 78 -13.48 -13.67 -17.44
CA GLU A 78 -13.37 -14.18 -18.80
C GLU A 78 -13.34 -15.71 -18.84
N ARG A 79 -12.56 -16.34 -17.95
CA ARG A 79 -12.50 -17.80 -17.81
C ARG A 79 -13.87 -18.39 -17.52
N GLU A 80 -14.63 -17.78 -16.60
CA GLU A 80 -15.98 -18.24 -16.26
C GLU A 80 -16.94 -18.15 -17.46
N LYS A 81 -16.93 -17.03 -18.19
CA LYS A 81 -17.72 -16.88 -19.42
C LYS A 81 -17.37 -17.92 -20.49
N LEU A 82 -16.08 -18.24 -20.64
CA LEU A 82 -15.63 -19.28 -21.58
C LEU A 82 -16.10 -20.67 -21.15
N LEU A 83 -16.04 -20.98 -19.85
CA LEU A 83 -16.54 -22.24 -19.31
C LEU A 83 -18.05 -22.41 -19.50
N GLU A 84 -18.83 -21.35 -19.25
CA GLU A 84 -20.29 -21.36 -19.48
C GLU A 84 -20.63 -21.65 -20.96
N ARG A 85 -19.93 -20.99 -21.90
CA ARG A 85 -20.11 -21.24 -23.34
C ARG A 85 -19.75 -22.65 -23.75
N TYR A 86 -18.68 -23.20 -23.17
CA TYR A 86 -18.29 -24.58 -23.43
C TYR A 86 -19.33 -25.59 -22.91
N GLN A 87 -19.87 -25.37 -21.72
CA GLN A 87 -20.87 -26.26 -21.11
C GLN A 87 -22.26 -26.16 -21.77
N ALA A 88 -22.56 -25.02 -22.40
CA ALA A 88 -23.82 -24.80 -23.12
C ALA A 88 -23.81 -25.36 -24.56
N SER A 89 -22.67 -25.88 -25.04
CA SER A 89 -22.51 -26.54 -26.35
C SER A 89 -22.61 -28.06 -26.24
#